data_AF-A0A6S6RTN4-F1
#
_entry.id   AF-A0A6S6RTN4-F1
#
_cell.length_a   1.000
_cell.length_b   1.000
_cell.length_c   1.000
_cell.angle_alpha   90.00
_cell.angle_beta   90.00
_cell.angle_gamma   90.00
#
_symmetry.space_group_name_H-M   'P 1'
#
loop_
_entity.id
_entity.type
_entity.pdbx_description
1 polymer ?
#
loop_
_entity_poly.entity_id
_entity_poly.type
_entity_poly.pdbx_seq_one_letter_code
_entity_poly.pdbx_strand_id
1 'polypeptide(L)'
;MQIDYKAEVKRLKKELPVTVVGHYYQRDEVFEMADITGDSLELARRCDADENPWVVFCGVGFMGQSVKVVAPEKRVLMPKIACCAMARMMDGSYFDESVAYMNEHGIKTEDILPITYINSDASVKAKVGKMGGLVCTSSNAYKIIEKGLESGKKILFVPDRCLGQNFANS
;
A
#
# COMPACT_ATOMS: atom_id res chain seq x y z
N MET A 1 2.24 -40.35 0.63
CA MET A 1 1.86 -39.78 1.94
C MET A 1 1.46 -38.33 1.70
N GLN A 2 0.20 -37.98 1.93
CA GLN A 2 -0.28 -36.62 1.71
C GLN A 2 0.17 -35.75 2.89
N ILE A 3 0.85 -34.64 2.62
CA ILE A 3 1.31 -33.72 3.66
C ILE A 3 0.08 -32.98 4.21
N ASP A 4 -0.10 -33.00 5.53
CA ASP A 4 -1.05 -32.10 6.20
C ASP A 4 -0.40 -30.72 6.33
N TYR A 5 -0.71 -29.84 5.38
CA TYR A 5 -0.16 -28.49 5.34
C TYR A 5 -0.57 -27.64 6.55
N LYS A 6 -1.76 -27.84 7.13
CA LYS A 6 -2.21 -27.07 8.30
C LYS A 6 -1.38 -27.44 9.52
N ALA A 7 -1.15 -28.73 9.74
CA ALA A 7 -0.29 -29.20 10.82
C ALA A 7 1.15 -28.70 10.67
N GLU A 8 1.69 -28.75 9.44
CA GLU A 8 3.06 -28.32 9.18
C GLU A 8 3.26 -26.80 9.35
N VAL A 9 2.32 -25.98 8.87
CA VAL A 9 2.36 -24.52 9.11
C VAL A 9 2.30 -24.20 10.61
N LYS A 10 1.42 -24.87 11.37
CA LYS A 10 1.34 -24.70 12.82
C LYS A 10 2.63 -25.10 13.54
N ARG A 11 3.31 -26.15 13.07
CA ARG A 11 4.60 -26.58 13.58
C ARG A 11 5.68 -25.53 13.33
N LEU A 12 5.82 -25.09 12.07
CA LEU A 12 6.82 -24.10 11.67
C LEU A 12 6.64 -22.75 12.37
N LYS A 13 5.40 -22.29 12.58
CA LYS A 13 5.11 -21.06 13.34
C LYS A 13 5.60 -21.10 14.79
N LYS A 14 5.75 -22.29 15.39
CA LYS A 14 6.28 -22.45 16.75
C LYS A 14 7.80 -22.54 16.78
N GLU A 15 8.40 -23.06 15.73
CA GLU A 15 9.85 -23.30 15.64
C GLU A 15 10.62 -22.10 15.11
N LEU A 16 9.97 -21.27 14.29
CA LEU A 16 10.57 -20.11 13.64
C LEU A 16 10.04 -18.81 14.25
N PRO A 17 10.88 -17.77 14.37
CA PRO A 17 10.46 -16.46 14.85
C PRO A 17 9.75 -15.70 13.72
N VAL A 18 8.54 -16.16 13.39
CA VAL A 18 7.75 -15.74 12.22
C VAL A 18 6.29 -15.47 12.58
N THR A 19 5.75 -14.40 12.00
CA THR A 19 4.33 -14.04 12.09
C THR A 19 3.67 -14.20 10.72
N VAL A 20 2.54 -14.92 10.65
CA VAL A 20 1.74 -15.04 9.42
C VAL A 20 0.67 -13.96 9.42
N VAL A 21 0.61 -13.17 8.36
CA VAL A 21 -0.29 -12.02 8.24
C VAL A 21 -1.23 -12.21 7.07
N GLY A 22 -2.54 -12.09 7.29
CA GLY A 22 -3.57 -12.33 6.27
C GLY A 22 -4.50 -11.12 6.05
N HIS A 23 -4.63 -10.67 4.81
CA HIS A 23 -5.67 -9.70 4.45
C HIS A 23 -7.07 -10.35 4.45
N TYR A 24 -8.12 -9.58 4.70
CA TYR A 24 -9.52 -10.06 4.72
C TYR A 24 -10.00 -10.77 3.43
N TYR A 25 -9.30 -10.59 2.32
CA TYR A 25 -9.64 -11.22 1.03
C TYR A 25 -8.89 -12.54 0.77
N GLN A 26 -8.18 -13.06 1.76
CA GLN A 26 -7.56 -14.38 1.66
C GLN A 26 -8.61 -15.48 1.70
N ARG A 27 -8.26 -16.64 1.14
CA ARG A 27 -9.07 -17.86 1.28
C ARG A 27 -9.15 -18.26 2.75
N ASP A 28 -10.27 -18.86 3.14
CA ASP A 28 -10.52 -19.30 4.52
C ASP A 28 -9.36 -20.12 5.10
N GLU A 29 -8.84 -21.06 4.31
CA GLU A 29 -7.70 -21.91 4.68
C GLU A 29 -6.41 -21.15 5.03
N VAL A 30 -6.18 -19.98 4.41
CA VAL A 30 -5.05 -19.09 4.69
C VAL A 30 -5.39 -18.15 5.83
N PHE A 31 -6.63 -17.63 5.86
CA PHE A 31 -7.13 -16.73 6.88
C PHE A 31 -7.10 -17.38 8.27
N GLU A 32 -7.56 -18.62 8.38
CA GLU A 32 -7.50 -19.45 9.59
C GLU A 32 -6.07 -19.66 10.12
N MET A 33 -5.06 -19.47 9.27
CA MET A 33 -3.66 -19.69 9.62
C MET A 33 -2.87 -18.43 9.91
N ALA A 34 -3.47 -17.25 9.69
CA ALA A 34 -2.87 -15.97 10.05
C ALA A 34 -2.88 -15.75 11.57
N ASP A 35 -1.77 -15.22 12.10
CA ASP A 35 -1.68 -14.70 13.46
C ASP A 35 -2.29 -13.30 13.57
N ILE A 36 -2.14 -12.52 12.48
CA ILE A 36 -2.66 -11.16 12.38
C ILE A 36 -3.53 -11.05 11.13
N THR A 37 -4.76 -10.59 11.32
CA THR A 37 -5.70 -10.29 10.24
C THR A 37 -6.14 -8.84 10.33
N GLY A 38 -6.34 -8.19 9.17
CA GLY A 38 -6.61 -6.76 9.13
C GLY A 38 -6.82 -6.20 7.73
N ASP A 39 -7.09 -4.89 7.68
CA ASP A 39 -7.03 -4.11 6.44
C ASP A 39 -5.58 -3.70 6.09
N SER A 40 -5.37 -3.11 4.91
CA SER A 40 -4.03 -2.74 4.43
C SER A 40 -3.17 -1.93 5.42
N LEU A 41 -3.73 -0.89 6.05
CA LEU A 41 -2.96 0.04 6.89
C LEU A 41 -2.79 -0.52 8.30
N GLU A 42 -3.84 -1.14 8.82
CA GLU A 42 -3.82 -1.84 10.10
C GLU A 42 -2.75 -2.92 10.11
N LEU A 43 -2.68 -3.74 9.06
CA LEU A 43 -1.68 -4.80 8.96
C LEU A 43 -0.25 -4.25 9.00
N ALA A 44 0.05 -3.14 8.32
CA ALA A 44 1.38 -2.54 8.37
C ALA A 44 1.77 -2.09 9.78
N ARG A 45 0.85 -1.48 10.53
CA ARG A 45 1.09 -1.05 11.92
C ARG A 45 1.20 -2.21 12.90
N ARG A 46 0.38 -3.25 12.74
CA ARG A 46 0.45 -4.44 13.59
C ARG A 46 1.74 -5.21 13.35
N CYS A 47 2.22 -5.25 12.11
CA CYS A 47 3.53 -5.81 11.79
C CYS A 47 4.65 -5.05 12.50
N ASP A 48 4.61 -3.72 12.57
CA ASP A 48 5.61 -2.90 13.27
C ASP A 48 5.66 -3.20 14.77
N ALA A 49 4.49 -3.35 15.41
CA ALA A 49 4.38 -3.66 16.84
C ALA A 49 4.67 -5.14 17.21
N ASP A 50 4.78 -6.03 16.22
CA ASP A 50 5.04 -7.46 16.44
C ASP A 50 6.52 -7.71 16.75
N GLU A 51 6.83 -8.68 17.61
CA GLU A 51 8.22 -8.95 18.02
C GLU A 51 9.00 -9.80 17.02
N ASN A 52 8.30 -10.57 16.17
CA ASN A 52 8.98 -11.48 15.25
C ASN A 52 9.67 -10.71 14.11
N PRO A 53 10.95 -11.03 13.79
CA PRO A 53 11.68 -10.40 12.71
C PRO A 53 11.21 -10.84 11.32
N TRP A 54 10.54 -11.99 11.20
CA TRP A 54 10.03 -12.50 9.93
C TRP A 54 8.51 -12.36 9.83
N VAL A 55 8.04 -11.91 8.68
CA VAL A 55 6.62 -11.75 8.36
C VAL A 55 6.32 -12.51 7.09
N VAL A 56 5.42 -13.50 7.15
CA VAL A 56 4.85 -14.12 5.94
C VAL A 56 3.56 -13.38 5.61
N PHE A 57 3.61 -12.49 4.62
CA PHE A 57 2.50 -11.63 4.24
C PHE A 57 1.66 -12.27 3.13
N CYS A 58 0.48 -12.74 3.52
CA CYS A 58 -0.55 -13.27 2.63
C CYS A 58 -1.44 -12.13 2.14
N GLY A 59 -0.98 -11.45 1.09
CA GLY A 59 -1.69 -10.34 0.44
C GLY A 59 -1.08 -9.99 -0.91
N VAL A 60 -1.22 -8.73 -1.33
CA VAL A 60 -0.65 -8.21 -2.58
C VAL A 60 0.61 -7.38 -2.33
N GLY A 61 1.44 -7.23 -3.37
CA GLY A 61 2.80 -6.71 -3.29
C GLY A 61 2.92 -5.35 -2.60
N PHE A 62 2.04 -4.39 -2.91
CA PHE A 62 2.09 -3.07 -2.28
C PHE A 62 1.87 -3.13 -0.76
N MET A 63 1.09 -4.09 -0.26
CA MET A 63 0.85 -4.24 1.18
C MET A 63 2.12 -4.73 1.89
N GLY A 64 2.82 -5.71 1.28
CA GLY A 64 4.12 -6.16 1.78
C GLY A 64 5.18 -5.05 1.74
N GLN A 65 5.17 -4.22 0.70
CA GLN A 65 6.00 -3.01 0.63
C GLN A 65 5.64 -2.02 1.74
N SER A 66 4.35 -1.81 2.05
CA SER A 66 3.93 -0.95 3.15
C SER A 66 4.45 -1.42 4.50
N VAL A 67 4.45 -2.73 4.77
CA VAL A 67 5.11 -3.28 5.98
C VAL A 67 6.58 -2.88 6.01
N LYS A 68 7.29 -3.00 4.89
CA LYS A 68 8.72 -2.66 4.83
C LYS A 68 9.00 -1.16 4.96
N VAL A 69 8.04 -0.30 4.59
CA VAL A 69 8.13 1.16 4.78
C VAL A 69 7.94 1.52 6.25
N VAL A 70 7.03 0.87 6.96
CA VAL A 70 6.74 1.16 8.38
C VAL A 70 7.75 0.47 9.31
N ALA A 71 8.08 -0.79 9.03
CA ALA A 71 8.96 -1.65 9.81
C ALA A 71 10.19 -2.09 8.96
N PRO A 72 11.16 -1.19 8.73
CA PRO A 72 12.26 -1.39 7.79
C PRO A 72 13.25 -2.48 8.20
N GLU A 73 13.27 -2.90 9.46
CA GLU A 73 14.07 -4.02 9.97
C GLU A 73 13.44 -5.39 9.67
N LYS A 74 12.11 -5.47 9.54
CA LYS A 74 11.42 -6.75 9.32
C LYS A 74 11.71 -7.38 7.96
N ARG A 75 11.83 -8.70 7.95
CA ARG A 75 11.97 -9.52 6.74
C ARG A 75 10.60 -9.98 6.28
N VAL A 76 10.09 -9.36 5.22
CA VAL A 76 8.77 -9.66 4.66
C VAL A 76 8.91 -10.67 3.52
N LEU A 77 8.29 -11.83 3.68
CA LEU A 77 8.17 -12.90 2.71
C LEU A 77 6.75 -12.94 2.17
N MET A 78 6.59 -13.10 0.85
CA MET A 78 5.28 -13.24 0.23
C MET A 78 5.22 -14.60 -0.47
N PRO A 79 4.31 -15.53 -0.07
CA PRO A 79 4.23 -16.86 -0.67
C PRO A 79 4.02 -16.82 -2.19
N LYS A 80 3.28 -15.81 -2.65
CA LYS A 80 3.16 -15.45 -4.05
C LYS A 80 3.13 -13.93 -4.16
N ILE A 81 3.94 -13.38 -5.06
CA ILE A 81 3.86 -11.96 -5.40
C ILE A 81 2.59 -11.78 -6.24
N ALA A 82 1.47 -11.51 -5.56
CA ALA A 82 0.23 -11.09 -6.18
C ALA A 82 0.25 -9.57 -6.36
N CYS A 83 -0.35 -9.07 -7.43
CA CYS A 83 -0.36 -7.64 -7.72
C CYS A 83 -1.79 -7.15 -7.88
N CYS A 84 -2.06 -5.93 -7.41
CA CYS A 84 -3.29 -5.23 -7.73
C CYS A 84 -3.15 -4.64 -9.13
N ALA A 85 -4.05 -5.00 -10.05
CA ALA A 85 -4.02 -4.49 -11.42
C ALA A 85 -3.99 -2.96 -11.48
N MET A 86 -4.72 -2.31 -10.58
CA MET A 86 -4.76 -0.85 -10.47
C MET A 86 -3.43 -0.26 -9.96
N ALA A 87 -2.73 -0.93 -9.04
CA ALA A 87 -1.41 -0.48 -8.58
C ALA A 87 -0.38 -0.48 -9.73
N ARG A 88 -0.56 -1.35 -10.74
CA ARG A 88 0.28 -1.37 -11.95
C ARG A 88 -0.08 -0.33 -13.00
N MET A 89 -1.22 0.35 -12.88
CA MET A 89 -1.61 1.39 -13.83
C MET A 89 -0.73 2.63 -13.71
N MET A 90 -0.03 2.79 -12.59
CA MET A 90 0.87 3.90 -12.34
C MET A 90 2.13 3.40 -11.68
N ASP A 91 3.27 3.69 -12.30
CA ASP A 91 4.59 3.48 -11.73
C ASP A 91 5.33 4.81 -11.58
N GLY A 92 6.58 4.75 -11.16
CA GLY A 92 7.39 5.94 -10.95
C GLY A 92 7.67 6.73 -12.23
N SER A 93 7.83 6.07 -13.38
CA SER A 93 8.05 6.73 -14.67
C SER A 93 6.80 7.49 -15.11
N TYR A 94 5.63 6.83 -15.08
CA TYR A 94 4.37 7.49 -15.44
C TYR A 94 4.03 8.65 -14.49
N PHE A 95 4.41 8.57 -13.22
CA PHE A 95 4.29 9.68 -12.29
C PHE A 95 5.14 10.88 -12.71
N ASP A 96 6.41 10.65 -13.08
CA ASP A 96 7.28 11.73 -13.56
C ASP A 96 6.75 12.34 -14.85
N GLU A 97 6.28 11.51 -15.79
CA GLU A 97 5.65 11.96 -17.03
C GLU A 97 4.40 12.81 -16.76
N SER A 98 3.58 12.44 -15.77
CA SER A 98 2.39 13.20 -15.39
C SER A 98 2.76 14.59 -14.84
N VAL A 99 3.81 14.66 -14.01
CA VAL A 99 4.32 15.93 -13.48
C VAL A 99 4.94 16.77 -14.60
N ALA A 100 5.69 16.16 -15.52
CA ALA A 100 6.25 16.83 -16.68
C ALA A 100 5.16 17.41 -17.59
N TYR A 101 4.12 16.64 -17.87
CA TYR A 101 2.95 17.08 -18.62
C TYR A 101 2.28 18.30 -17.98
N MET A 102 2.07 18.30 -16.66
CA MET A 102 1.50 19.45 -15.95
C MET A 102 2.40 20.71 -16.04
N ASN A 103 3.72 20.53 -15.94
CA ASN A 103 4.70 21.62 -16.10
C ASN A 103 4.66 22.22 -17.51
N GLU A 104 4.62 21.38 -18.54
CA GLU A 104 4.51 21.81 -19.95
C GLU A 104 3.23 22.62 -20.21
N HIS A 105 2.18 22.38 -19.42
CA HIS A 105 0.90 23.09 -19.50
C HIS A 105 0.77 24.22 -18.47
N GLY A 106 1.89 24.68 -17.90
CA GLY A 106 1.95 25.90 -17.09
C GLY A 106 1.68 25.73 -15.59
N ILE A 107 1.55 24.50 -15.09
CA ILE A 107 1.45 24.23 -13.65
C ILE A 107 2.84 23.83 -13.15
N LYS A 108 3.52 24.73 -12.44
CA LYS A 108 4.85 24.46 -11.91
C LYS A 108 4.80 23.34 -10.87
N THR A 109 5.87 22.55 -10.78
CA THR A 109 6.03 21.48 -9.76
C THR A 109 5.72 21.95 -8.34
N GLU A 110 6.11 23.17 -7.96
CA GLU A 110 5.84 23.75 -6.64
C GLU A 110 4.34 23.99 -6.35
N ASP A 111 3.55 24.18 -7.41
CA ASP A 111 2.10 24.41 -7.38
C ASP A 111 1.30 23.09 -7.45
N ILE A 112 1.98 21.93 -7.48
CA ILE A 112 1.34 20.61 -7.50
C ILE A 112 1.34 20.02 -6.09
N LEU A 113 0.19 19.52 -5.65
CA LEU A 113 0.05 18.66 -4.48
C LEU A 113 -0.29 17.23 -4.94
N PRO A 114 0.70 16.32 -5.01
CA PRO A 114 0.42 14.95 -5.41
C PRO A 114 -0.23 14.18 -4.26
N ILE A 115 -1.30 13.45 -4.57
CA ILE A 115 -1.97 12.55 -3.64
C ILE A 115 -2.09 11.20 -4.34
N THR A 116 -1.59 10.13 -3.70
CA THR A 116 -1.73 8.78 -4.26
C THR A 116 -2.61 7.90 -3.41
N TYR A 117 -3.43 7.09 -4.07
CA TYR A 117 -4.18 6.04 -3.41
C TYR A 117 -3.26 4.92 -2.92
N ILE A 118 -3.61 4.26 -1.82
CA ILE A 118 -2.80 3.22 -1.16
C ILE A 118 -2.48 2.05 -2.10
N ASN A 119 -3.36 1.78 -3.06
CA ASN A 119 -3.18 0.79 -4.12
C ASN A 119 -2.24 1.35 -5.20
N SER A 120 -0.99 1.59 -4.83
CA SER A 120 0.11 2.08 -5.67
C SER A 120 1.42 1.44 -5.22
N ASP A 121 2.44 1.43 -6.07
CA ASP A 121 3.74 0.88 -5.68
C ASP A 121 4.54 1.85 -4.80
N ALA A 122 5.52 1.32 -4.07
CA ALA A 122 6.40 2.11 -3.21
C ALA A 122 7.16 3.22 -3.96
N SER A 123 7.47 3.02 -5.25
CA SER A 123 8.13 4.03 -6.09
C SER A 123 7.27 5.28 -6.27
N VAL A 124 5.97 5.11 -6.53
CA VAL A 124 5.00 6.21 -6.64
C VAL A 124 4.86 6.91 -5.29
N LYS A 125 4.68 6.16 -4.21
CA LYS A 125 4.60 6.71 -2.85
C LYS A 125 5.84 7.54 -2.49
N ALA A 126 7.03 7.07 -2.84
CA ALA A 126 8.28 7.78 -2.61
C ALA A 126 8.35 9.11 -3.39
N LYS A 127 7.91 9.11 -4.65
CA LYS A 127 7.87 10.34 -5.48
C LYS A 127 6.86 11.35 -4.96
N VAL A 128 5.66 10.88 -4.61
CA VAL A 128 4.63 11.69 -3.94
C VAL A 128 5.18 12.31 -2.66
N GLY A 129 5.82 11.52 -1.80
CA GLY A 129 6.44 12.00 -0.56
C GLY A 129 7.55 13.03 -0.80
N LYS A 130 8.41 12.84 -1.82
CA LYS A 130 9.46 13.81 -2.20
C LYS A 130 8.91 15.17 -2.60
N MET A 131 7.69 15.23 -3.11
CA MET A 131 6.98 16.46 -3.48
C MET A 131 6.14 17.04 -2.33
N GLY A 132 6.23 16.50 -1.11
CA GLY A 132 5.41 16.93 0.02
C GLY A 132 3.94 16.47 -0.08
N GLY A 133 3.67 15.45 -0.88
CA GLY A 133 2.34 14.87 -1.09
C GLY A 133 1.94 13.85 -0.03
N LEU A 134 0.77 13.24 -0.23
CA LEU A 134 0.14 12.37 0.76
C LEU A 134 -0.33 11.04 0.14
N VAL A 135 -0.36 10.00 0.97
CA VAL A 135 -0.98 8.70 0.62
C VAL A 135 -2.35 8.61 1.28
N CYS A 136 -3.38 8.24 0.52
CA CYS A 136 -4.74 8.11 1.01
C CYS A 136 -5.31 6.70 0.81
N THR A 137 -6.38 6.42 1.55
CA THR A 137 -7.23 5.23 1.46
C THR A 137 -8.67 5.68 1.22
N SER A 138 -9.58 4.76 0.90
CA SER A 138 -10.97 5.13 0.57
C SER A 138 -11.68 5.77 1.76
N SER A 139 -11.28 5.43 2.99
CA SER A 139 -11.86 5.94 4.23
C SER A 139 -11.38 7.33 4.64
N ASN A 140 -10.22 7.80 4.14
CA ASN A 140 -9.65 9.10 4.53
C ASN A 140 -9.35 10.05 3.36
N ALA A 141 -9.59 9.63 2.12
CA ALA A 141 -9.28 10.43 0.93
C ALA A 141 -10.02 11.77 0.89
N TYR A 142 -11.32 11.82 1.21
CA TYR A 142 -12.08 13.08 1.29
C TYR A 142 -11.40 14.10 2.20
N LYS A 143 -11.11 13.71 3.45
CA LYS A 143 -10.47 14.58 4.45
C LYS A 143 -9.08 15.05 4.02
N ILE A 144 -8.32 14.20 3.32
CA ILE A 144 -6.98 14.54 2.82
C ILE A 144 -7.08 15.55 1.67
N ILE A 145 -8.03 15.35 0.75
CA ILE A 145 -8.22 16.20 -0.42
C ILE A 145 -8.77 17.56 -0.03
N GLU A 146 -9.79 17.64 0.83
CA GLU A 146 -10.32 18.91 1.34
C GLU A 146 -9.21 19.77 1.96
N LYS A 147 -8.42 19.18 2.88
CA LYS A 147 -7.26 19.87 3.46
C LYS A 147 -6.20 20.21 2.42
N GLY A 148 -6.01 19.35 1.42
CA GLY A 148 -5.10 19.59 0.31
C GLY A 148 -5.50 20.82 -0.50
N LEU A 149 -6.79 21.05 -0.71
CA LEU A 149 -7.33 22.20 -1.45
C LEU A 149 -7.07 23.52 -0.71
N GLU A 150 -7.02 23.52 0.63
CA GLU A 150 -6.68 24.71 1.43
C GLU A 150 -5.26 25.24 1.12
N SER A 151 -4.37 24.40 0.58
CA SER A 151 -3.01 24.82 0.20
C SER A 151 -2.95 25.73 -1.04
N GLY A 152 -4.05 25.86 -1.79
CA GLY A 152 -4.09 26.60 -3.06
C GLY A 152 -3.41 25.88 -4.24
N LYS A 153 -2.78 24.73 -4.00
CA LYS A 153 -2.11 23.91 -5.02
C LYS A 153 -3.09 23.11 -5.87
N LYS A 154 -2.66 22.71 -7.07
CA LYS A 154 -3.39 21.79 -7.95
C LYS A 154 -3.13 20.34 -7.54
N ILE A 155 -4.19 19.56 -7.34
CA ILE A 155 -4.07 18.18 -6.90
C ILE A 155 -3.80 17.25 -8.09
N LEU A 156 -2.70 16.49 -8.03
CA LEU A 156 -2.44 15.36 -8.91
C LEU A 156 -2.85 14.07 -8.18
N PHE A 157 -3.97 13.45 -8.57
CA PHE A 157 -4.49 12.24 -7.94
C PHE A 157 -4.24 10.98 -8.79
N VAL A 158 -3.59 9.96 -8.22
CA VAL A 158 -3.19 8.74 -8.94
C VAL A 158 -3.31 7.47 -8.07
N PRO A 159 -3.50 6.27 -8.62
CA PRO A 159 -3.84 5.95 -10.02
C PRO A 159 -5.35 5.96 -10.32
N ASP A 160 -6.21 5.98 -9.30
CA ASP A 160 -7.65 5.75 -9.48
C ASP A 160 -8.36 7.01 -9.98
N ARG A 161 -8.57 7.07 -11.30
CA ARG A 161 -9.28 8.17 -11.97
C ARG A 161 -10.71 8.34 -11.47
N CYS A 162 -11.46 7.25 -11.27
CA CYS A 162 -12.86 7.32 -10.86
C CYS A 162 -12.98 7.92 -9.47
N LEU A 163 -12.13 7.46 -8.55
CA LEU A 163 -12.05 8.01 -7.21
C LEU A 163 -11.68 9.50 -7.25
N GLY A 164 -10.66 9.88 -8.04
CA GLY A 164 -10.27 11.28 -8.27
C GLY A 164 -11.41 12.16 -8.81
N GLN A 165 -12.17 11.66 -9.77
CA GLN A 165 -13.31 12.38 -10.36
C GLN A 165 -14.48 12.54 -9.40
N ASN A 166 -14.76 11.55 -8.55
CA ASN A 166 -15.80 11.67 -7.55
C ASN A 166 -15.53 12.84 -6.59
N PHE A 167 -14.27 13.08 -6.21
CA PHE A 167 -13.89 14.22 -5.39
C PHE A 167 -13.94 15.56 -6.12
N ALA A 168 -13.58 15.57 -7.41
CA ALA A 168 -13.63 16.80 -8.19
C ALA A 168 -15.06 17.28 -8.46
N ASN A 169 -16.04 16.38 -8.37
CA ASN A 169 -17.45 16.66 -8.64
C ASN A 169 -18.31 16.79 -7.36
N SER A 170 -17.75 16.54 -6.18
CA SER A 170 -18.40 16.74 -4.87
C SER A 170 -18.21 18.16 -4.37
#